data_AF-A0A933J9Z4-F1
#
_entry.id   AF-A0A933J9Z4-F1
#
_cell.length_a   1.000
_cell.length_b   1.000
_cell.length_c   1.000
_cell.angle_alpha   90.00
_cell.angle_beta   90.00
_cell.angle_gamma   90.00
#
_symmetry.space_group_name_H-M   'P 1'
#
loop_
_entity.id
_entity.type
_entity.pdbx_description
1 polymer ?
#
loop_
_entity_poly.entity_id
_entity_poly.type
_entity_poly.pdbx_seq_one_letter_code
_entity_poly.pdbx_strand_id
1 'polypeptide(L)'
;MANYRGGKITKTTILGKSFLGMCLFLGAANYAFSEDGEIKLNSNDGSTKLIVQDKNAATVFSVDSDGNTVISGTAAIAGSGFSVGSSTLVVKDGNVGIGTTSPTAQLHVTGSVRFSGAGTPAAGKVLTSNVDGNASWQATAATPSGRVIMYSGSWNFDASGLGTGPLEGWALCNGSNGTLNLADRFVMVSTTLAGQGVTGGTNFYSLTVEQLPSHNHAVTDPGHNHGYVHTDTDSPSTGWGLNVSNTYIKSPGYGSISSAASNITLGLTGSGAAIDNRP
;
A
#
# COMPACT_ATOMS: atom_id res chain seq x y z
N MET A 1 -64.11 39.18 59.69
CA MET A 1 -62.93 40.06 59.68
C MET A 1 -62.08 39.76 60.90
N ALA A 2 -61.00 38.99 60.72
CA ALA A 2 -59.93 38.83 61.71
C ALA A 2 -58.64 39.19 60.98
N ASN A 3 -58.06 40.34 61.34
CA ASN A 3 -56.92 40.92 60.66
C ASN A 3 -55.65 40.14 61.02
N TYR A 4 -55.08 39.44 60.04
CA TYR A 4 -53.73 38.87 60.15
C TYR A 4 -52.73 40.04 60.11
N ARG A 5 -52.26 40.50 61.28
CA ARG A 5 -51.16 41.46 61.35
C ARG A 5 -49.87 40.73 61.00
N GLY A 6 -49.41 40.91 59.75
CA GLY A 6 -48.07 40.51 59.33
C GLY A 6 -47.03 41.21 60.19
N GLY A 7 -46.47 40.49 61.16
CA GLY A 7 -45.30 40.92 61.90
C GLY A 7 -44.08 40.92 60.98
N LYS A 8 -43.75 42.09 60.43
CA LYS A 8 -42.50 42.32 59.70
C LYS A 8 -41.35 42.18 60.71
N ILE A 9 -40.60 41.08 60.66
CA ILE A 9 -39.37 40.93 61.46
C ILE A 9 -38.40 41.98 60.94
N THR A 10 -38.35 43.12 61.63
CA THR A 10 -37.52 44.26 61.24
C THR A 10 -36.21 44.09 61.98
N LYS A 11 -35.21 43.52 61.29
CA LYS A 11 -33.78 43.48 61.67
C LYS A 11 -33.54 43.20 63.16
N THR A 12 -33.54 41.92 63.56
CA THR A 12 -33.04 41.50 64.88
C THR A 12 -31.53 41.78 64.94
N THR A 13 -31.15 42.99 65.36
CA THR A 13 -29.76 43.31 65.65
C THR A 13 -29.49 42.83 67.07
N ILE A 14 -28.87 41.67 67.21
CA ILE A 14 -28.41 41.18 68.51
C ILE A 14 -27.12 41.94 68.83
N LEU A 15 -27.26 43.13 69.40
CA LEU A 15 -26.12 43.93 69.85
C LEU A 15 -25.56 43.34 71.15
N GLY A 16 -24.33 42.84 71.05
CA GLY A 16 -23.33 43.02 72.10
C GLY A 16 -23.52 42.22 73.38
N LYS A 17 -23.52 40.88 73.31
CA LYS A 17 -22.85 40.02 74.30
C LYS A 17 -22.30 38.82 73.55
N SER A 18 -21.00 38.55 73.69
CA SER A 18 -20.33 37.35 73.21
C SER A 18 -20.97 36.13 73.87
N PHE A 19 -22.01 35.58 73.24
CA PHE A 19 -22.56 34.28 73.59
C PHE A 19 -21.78 33.23 72.82
N LEU A 20 -21.04 32.41 73.57
CA LEU A 20 -20.45 31.18 73.11
C LEU A 20 -21.62 30.23 72.75
N GLY A 21 -22.00 30.18 71.47
CA GLY A 21 -23.00 29.26 70.93
C GLY A 21 -24.47 29.67 71.15
N MET A 22 -24.96 30.61 70.34
CA MET A 22 -26.41 30.88 70.25
C MET A 22 -26.98 30.21 68.99
N CYS A 23 -27.72 29.12 69.17
CA CYS A 23 -28.46 28.45 68.11
C CYS A 23 -29.85 29.10 67.96
N LEU A 24 -30.18 29.62 66.79
CA LEU A 24 -31.50 30.15 66.49
C LEU A 24 -32.42 28.99 66.05
N PHE A 25 -33.27 28.52 66.96
CA PHE A 25 -34.33 27.56 66.63
C PHE A 25 -35.52 28.28 66.02
N LEU A 26 -35.66 28.19 64.69
CA LEU A 26 -36.86 28.58 63.99
C LEU A 26 -37.85 27.40 64.05
N GLY A 27 -39.09 27.64 64.52
CA GLY A 27 -40.11 26.61 64.65
C GLY A 27 -40.56 26.03 63.31
N ALA A 28 -41.49 25.07 63.31
CA ALA A 28 -42.01 24.40 62.10
C ALA A 28 -42.92 25.31 61.26
N ALA A 29 -42.37 26.38 60.70
CA ALA A 29 -43.03 27.30 59.79
C ALA A 29 -42.28 27.36 58.46
N ASN A 30 -43.00 27.69 57.38
CA ASN A 30 -42.39 28.02 56.10
C ASN A 30 -41.83 29.44 56.18
N TYR A 31 -40.53 29.59 55.98
CA TYR A 31 -39.86 30.89 55.95
C TYR A 31 -39.55 31.24 54.49
N ALA A 32 -40.09 32.36 54.03
CA ALA A 32 -39.86 32.90 52.69
C ALA A 32 -39.29 34.32 52.78
N PHE A 33 -38.37 34.65 51.90
CA PHE A 33 -37.93 36.05 51.71
C PHE A 33 -38.89 36.72 50.73
N SER A 34 -39.40 37.90 51.11
CA SER A 34 -40.45 38.63 50.37
C SER A 34 -39.90 39.51 49.24
N GLU A 35 -38.59 39.70 49.18
CA GLU A 35 -37.82 40.51 48.20
C GLU A 35 -36.43 39.85 48.04
N ASP A 36 -35.48 40.46 47.32
CA ASP A 36 -34.10 39.98 47.08
C ASP A 36 -33.33 39.73 48.40
N GLY A 37 -33.67 38.65 49.09
CA GLY A 37 -33.13 38.24 50.38
C GLY A 37 -31.85 37.47 50.19
N GLU A 38 -30.77 37.96 50.80
CA GLU A 38 -29.46 37.32 50.76
C GLU A 38 -29.19 36.56 52.06
N ILE A 39 -28.87 35.26 51.97
CA ILE A 39 -28.36 34.48 53.11
C ILE A 39 -26.83 34.51 53.06
N LYS A 40 -26.20 35.27 53.97
CA LYS A 40 -24.75 35.31 54.15
C LYS A 40 -24.33 34.37 55.27
N LEU A 41 -23.56 33.34 54.93
CA LEU A 41 -22.88 32.49 55.91
C LEU A 41 -21.39 32.84 55.87
N ASN A 42 -20.94 33.64 56.83
CA ASN A 42 -19.54 34.03 56.95
C ASN A 42 -18.91 33.23 58.09
N SER A 43 -17.90 32.40 57.79
CA SER A 43 -17.04 31.86 58.82
C SER A 43 -15.73 32.66 58.95
N ASN A 44 -15.30 32.92 60.18
CA ASN A 44 -13.97 33.48 60.49
C ASN A 44 -12.90 32.40 60.65
N ASP A 45 -13.28 31.12 60.63
CA ASP A 45 -12.39 29.96 60.81
C ASP A 45 -12.25 29.11 59.54
N GLY A 46 -12.82 29.57 58.41
CA GLY A 46 -12.81 28.85 57.12
C GLY A 46 -13.92 27.80 56.96
N SER A 47 -14.65 27.46 58.02
CA SER A 47 -15.70 26.44 57.97
C SER A 47 -17.08 27.03 57.69
N THR A 48 -17.34 27.48 56.47
CA THR A 48 -18.71 27.81 56.05
C THR A 48 -19.39 26.56 55.53
N LYS A 49 -20.38 26.04 56.27
CA LYS A 49 -21.16 24.85 55.87
C LYS A 49 -22.60 25.25 55.57
N LEU A 50 -23.00 25.19 54.31
CA LEU A 50 -24.41 25.19 53.92
C LEU A 50 -24.81 23.76 53.54
N ILE A 51 -25.83 23.22 54.20
CA ILE A 51 -26.40 21.92 53.84
C ILE A 51 -27.88 22.13 53.57
N VAL A 52 -28.32 21.84 52.35
CA VAL A 52 -29.74 21.66 52.03
C VAL A 52 -29.99 20.16 52.06
N GLN A 53 -30.82 19.72 53.01
CA GLN A 53 -31.21 18.33 53.15
C GLN A 53 -32.69 18.15 52.83
N ASP A 54 -33.04 17.00 52.24
CA ASP A 54 -34.43 16.54 52.24
C ASP A 54 -34.85 16.12 53.66
N LYS A 55 -36.16 15.93 53.89
CA LYS A 55 -36.78 15.45 55.13
C LYS A 55 -36.16 14.14 55.67
N ASN A 56 -35.51 13.37 54.80
CA ASN A 56 -34.79 12.14 55.13
C ASN A 56 -33.32 12.37 55.53
N ALA A 57 -32.91 13.62 55.75
CA ALA A 57 -31.53 14.05 56.01
C ALA A 57 -30.54 13.73 54.86
N ALA A 58 -31.04 13.41 53.66
CA ALA A 58 -30.23 13.26 52.46
C ALA A 58 -29.78 14.64 51.99
N THR A 59 -28.46 14.87 51.89
CA THR A 59 -27.90 16.09 51.32
C THR A 59 -28.32 16.21 49.86
N VAL A 60 -28.91 17.35 49.46
CA VAL A 60 -29.31 17.64 48.08
C VAL A 60 -28.30 18.60 47.44
N PHE A 61 -27.80 19.57 48.22
CA PHE A 61 -26.76 20.51 47.85
C PHE A 61 -25.95 20.89 49.08
N SER A 62 -24.62 20.85 48.99
CA SER A 62 -23.76 21.38 50.04
C SER A 62 -22.50 22.04 49.48
N VAL A 63 -22.04 23.07 50.19
CA VAL A 63 -20.68 23.60 50.03
C VAL A 63 -19.91 23.21 51.29
N ASP A 64 -18.76 22.54 51.12
CA ASP A 64 -17.89 22.16 52.23
C ASP A 64 -16.93 23.28 52.65
N SER A 65 -16.13 23.03 53.68
CA SER A 65 -15.14 23.99 54.22
C SER A 65 -14.02 24.34 53.24
N ASP A 66 -13.83 23.51 52.21
CA ASP A 66 -12.79 23.73 51.20
C ASP A 66 -13.37 24.45 49.96
N GLY A 67 -14.66 24.81 49.98
CA GLY A 67 -15.35 25.48 48.88
C GLY A 67 -15.83 24.52 47.78
N ASN A 68 -15.73 23.21 47.98
CA ASN A 68 -16.25 22.25 47.01
C ASN A 68 -17.78 22.21 47.09
N THR A 69 -18.42 22.22 45.93
CA THR A 69 -19.86 22.00 45.81
C THR A 69 -20.13 20.51 45.58
N VAL A 70 -20.88 19.88 46.49
CA VAL A 70 -21.33 18.48 46.38
C VAL A 70 -22.82 18.47 46.04
N ILE A 71 -23.20 17.78 44.96
CA ILE A 71 -24.57 17.55 44.54
C ILE A 71 -24.79 16.04 44.53
N SER A 72 -25.64 15.51 45.41
CA SER A 72 -25.88 14.06 45.56
C SER A 72 -26.90 13.51 44.54
N GLY A 73 -27.01 14.15 43.38
CA GLY A 73 -27.92 13.81 42.28
C GLY A 73 -27.38 14.30 40.93
N THR A 74 -28.25 14.45 39.93
CA THR A 74 -27.85 14.98 38.62
C THR A 74 -27.69 16.51 38.67
N ALA A 75 -26.48 17.01 38.38
CA ALA A 75 -26.25 18.43 38.15
C ALA A 75 -26.53 18.77 36.67
N ALA A 76 -27.60 19.52 36.40
CA ALA A 76 -27.83 20.12 35.09
C ALA A 76 -27.15 21.50 35.06
N ILE A 77 -26.03 21.61 34.35
CA ILE A 77 -25.34 22.89 34.14
C ILE A 77 -25.98 23.55 32.93
N ALA A 78 -26.75 24.61 33.15
CA ALA A 78 -27.33 25.40 32.07
C ALA A 78 -26.24 26.30 31.45
N GLY A 79 -25.96 26.11 30.15
CA GLY A 79 -24.95 26.87 29.40
C GLY A 79 -23.79 26.02 28.89
N SER A 80 -22.82 26.65 28.24
CA SER A 80 -21.70 26.00 27.54
C SER A 80 -20.42 25.88 28.37
N GLY A 81 -20.52 25.78 29.71
CA GLY A 81 -19.36 25.87 30.60
C GLY A 81 -19.37 24.83 31.72
N PHE A 82 -18.83 23.66 31.45
CA PHE A 82 -18.24 22.81 32.49
C PHE A 82 -16.73 22.75 32.25
N SER A 83 -15.98 23.52 33.04
CA SER A 83 -14.52 23.53 33.02
C SER A 83 -14.01 22.97 34.34
N VAL A 84 -13.33 21.83 34.31
CA VAL A 84 -12.66 21.29 35.50
C VAL A 84 -11.26 21.91 35.56
N GLY A 85 -11.16 23.04 36.24
CA GLY A 85 -9.91 23.80 36.34
C GLY A 85 -9.52 24.50 35.02
N SER A 86 -8.22 24.74 34.83
CA SER A 86 -7.69 25.54 33.72
C SER A 86 -7.45 24.76 32.42
N SER A 87 -7.53 23.42 32.40
CA SER A 87 -7.22 22.66 31.17
C SER A 87 -7.61 21.18 31.14
N THR A 88 -8.14 20.57 32.21
CA THR A 88 -8.21 19.09 32.27
C THR A 88 -9.36 18.50 31.44
N LEU A 89 -10.55 19.09 31.51
CA LEU A 89 -11.72 18.71 30.73
C LEU A 89 -12.59 19.96 30.54
N VAL A 90 -12.88 20.30 29.29
CA VAL A 90 -13.70 21.46 28.91
C VAL A 90 -14.80 20.99 27.98
N VAL A 91 -16.06 21.22 28.36
CA VAL A 91 -17.20 21.09 27.45
C VAL A 91 -17.66 22.48 27.06
N LYS A 92 -17.50 22.83 25.78
CA LYS A 92 -17.82 24.15 25.24
C LYS A 92 -18.47 24.02 23.87
N ASP A 93 -19.63 24.67 23.71
CA ASP A 93 -20.39 24.71 22.45
C ASP A 93 -20.66 23.32 21.84
N GLY A 94 -20.88 22.31 22.71
CA GLY A 94 -21.12 20.92 22.30
C GLY A 94 -19.85 20.08 22.03
N ASN A 95 -18.67 20.68 22.11
CA ASN A 95 -17.38 20.01 21.93
C ASN A 95 -16.73 19.66 23.26
N VAL A 96 -15.97 18.57 23.29
CA VAL A 96 -15.18 18.12 24.44
C VAL A 96 -13.69 18.34 24.16
N GLY A 97 -13.04 19.15 24.99
CA GLY A 97 -11.60 19.38 25.01
C GLY A 97 -10.92 18.70 26.19
N ILE A 98 -9.80 18.00 25.96
CA ILE A 98 -8.93 17.45 27.00
C ILE A 98 -7.52 18.02 26.79
N GLY A 99 -7.02 18.79 27.75
CA GLY A 99 -5.76 19.53 27.61
C GLY A 99 -5.87 20.81 26.77
N THR A 100 -7.09 21.28 26.47
CA THR A 100 -7.36 22.54 25.76
C THR A 100 -8.67 23.16 26.24
N THR A 101 -8.71 24.49 26.32
CA THR A 101 -9.91 25.28 26.64
C THR A 101 -10.69 25.75 25.42
N SER A 102 -10.13 25.55 24.22
CA SER A 102 -10.71 25.97 22.94
C SER A 102 -10.76 24.78 21.98
N PRO A 103 -11.67 23.81 22.21
CA PRO A 103 -11.83 22.67 21.31
C PRO A 103 -12.36 23.12 19.94
N THR A 104 -11.71 22.67 18.86
CA THR A 104 -12.05 23.00 17.46
C THR A 104 -12.72 21.84 16.73
N ALA A 105 -12.92 20.71 17.42
CA ALA A 105 -13.60 19.51 16.95
C ALA A 105 -14.44 18.94 18.10
N GLN A 106 -15.41 18.06 17.78
CA GLN A 106 -16.28 17.42 18.79
C GLN A 106 -15.49 16.73 19.91
N LEU A 107 -14.34 16.16 19.58
CA LEU A 107 -13.34 15.69 20.55
C LEU A 107 -11.97 16.26 20.16
N HIS A 108 -11.39 17.12 21.00
CA HIS A 108 -10.05 17.68 20.81
C HIS A 108 -9.15 17.34 22.00
N VAL A 109 -8.13 16.53 21.76
CA VAL A 109 -7.12 16.14 22.76
C VAL A 109 -5.75 16.61 22.30
N THR A 110 -5.03 17.37 23.13
CA THR A 110 -3.66 17.86 22.80
C THR A 110 -2.55 16.86 23.17
N GLY A 111 -2.91 15.77 23.86
CA GLY A 111 -2.02 14.67 24.26
C GLY A 111 -2.35 13.32 23.62
N SER A 112 -1.65 12.28 24.06
CA SER A 112 -1.84 10.91 23.56
C SER A 112 -3.19 10.32 23.99
N VAL A 113 -3.85 9.61 23.06
CA VAL A 113 -5.09 8.86 23.33
C VAL A 113 -4.78 7.36 23.41
N ARG A 114 -5.25 6.71 24.47
CA ARG A 114 -5.11 5.26 24.67
C ARG A 114 -6.44 4.56 24.48
N PHE A 115 -6.53 3.64 23.51
CA PHE A 115 -7.71 2.81 23.26
C PHE A 115 -7.55 1.40 23.86
N SER A 116 -7.97 1.21 25.12
CA SER A 116 -7.96 -0.11 25.78
C SER A 116 -9.11 -1.02 25.36
N GLY A 117 -10.22 -0.45 24.88
CA GLY A 117 -11.42 -1.19 24.43
C GLY A 117 -11.45 -1.55 22.94
N ALA A 118 -10.50 -1.07 22.14
CA ALA A 118 -10.43 -1.31 20.69
C ALA A 118 -9.70 -2.63 20.34
N GLY A 119 -9.79 -3.65 21.20
CA GLY A 119 -8.97 -4.87 21.13
C GLY A 119 -7.59 -4.73 21.78
N THR A 120 -6.70 -5.70 21.53
CA THR A 120 -5.37 -5.75 22.18
C THR A 120 -4.32 -4.95 21.39
N PRO A 121 -3.87 -3.78 21.88
CA PRO A 121 -2.74 -3.06 21.30
C PRO A 121 -1.46 -3.89 21.46
N ALA A 122 -0.63 -3.88 20.41
CA ALA A 122 0.69 -4.52 20.41
C ALA A 122 1.61 -3.79 19.43
N ALA A 123 2.93 -3.96 19.60
CA ALA A 123 3.90 -3.46 18.62
C ALA A 123 3.61 -4.08 17.24
N GLY A 124 3.69 -3.27 16.17
CA GLY A 124 3.41 -3.72 14.80
C GLY A 124 1.92 -3.85 14.44
N LYS A 125 1.00 -3.33 15.27
CA LYS A 125 -0.41 -3.21 14.92
C LYS A 125 -0.78 -1.80 14.48
N VAL A 126 -1.82 -1.69 13.66
CA VAL A 126 -2.42 -0.43 13.22
C VAL A 126 -3.87 -0.34 13.72
N LEU A 127 -4.31 0.86 14.08
CA LEU A 127 -5.70 1.12 14.42
C LEU A 127 -6.49 1.34 13.13
N THR A 128 -7.56 0.57 12.95
CA THR A 128 -8.41 0.61 11.75
C THR A 128 -9.87 0.84 12.12
N SER A 129 -10.68 1.35 11.18
CA SER A 129 -12.13 1.49 11.34
C SER A 129 -12.88 0.46 10.50
N ASN A 130 -14.02 -0.03 11.01
CA ASN A 130 -14.97 -0.82 10.24
C ASN A 130 -16.03 0.08 9.55
N VAL A 131 -17.03 -0.53 8.90
CA VAL A 131 -18.12 0.18 8.21
C VAL A 131 -18.99 1.03 9.16
N ASP A 132 -19.06 0.65 10.43
CA ASP A 132 -19.82 1.36 11.47
C ASP A 132 -18.97 2.45 12.16
N GLY A 133 -17.70 2.61 11.78
CA GLY A 133 -16.76 3.55 12.39
C GLY A 133 -16.10 3.07 13.69
N ASN A 134 -16.29 1.81 14.08
CA ASN A 134 -15.68 1.25 15.29
C ASN A 134 -14.18 1.01 15.07
N ALA A 135 -13.38 1.53 15.99
CA ALA A 135 -11.93 1.36 15.97
C ALA A 135 -11.50 -0.03 16.49
N SER A 136 -10.57 -0.68 15.79
CA SER A 136 -9.96 -1.95 16.24
C SER A 136 -8.48 -2.07 15.86
N TRP A 137 -7.67 -2.66 16.75
CA TRP A 137 -6.26 -2.95 16.51
C TRP A 137 -6.09 -4.19 15.63
N GLN A 138 -5.63 -3.99 14.40
CA GLN A 138 -5.38 -5.05 13.43
C GLN A 138 -3.88 -5.30 13.28
N ALA A 139 -3.50 -6.55 13.01
CA ALA A 139 -2.14 -6.82 12.53
C ALA A 139 -1.93 -6.05 11.23
N THR A 140 -0.78 -5.40 11.06
CA THR A 140 -0.40 -4.94 9.72
C THR A 140 -0.36 -6.17 8.81
N ALA A 141 -1.03 -6.12 7.66
CA ALA A 141 -0.91 -7.17 6.67
C ALA A 141 0.58 -7.36 6.38
N ALA A 142 1.16 -8.45 6.88
CA ALA A 142 2.57 -8.71 6.76
C ALA A 142 2.83 -8.92 5.28
N THR A 143 3.44 -7.93 4.68
CA THR A 143 3.92 -8.02 3.34
C THR A 143 5.13 -8.94 3.33
N PRO A 144 5.09 -10.11 2.66
CA PRO A 144 6.24 -10.99 2.63
C PRO A 144 7.48 -10.27 2.09
N SER A 145 8.64 -10.52 2.69
CA SER A 145 9.92 -10.05 2.16
C SER A 145 10.22 -10.74 0.83
N GLY A 146 10.99 -10.08 -0.05
CA GLY A 146 11.39 -10.63 -1.36
C GLY A 146 10.45 -10.32 -2.52
N ARG A 147 9.51 -9.38 -2.36
CA ARG A 147 8.66 -8.92 -3.47
C ARG A 147 9.41 -7.97 -4.39
N VAL A 148 9.10 -8.07 -5.67
CA VAL A 148 9.59 -7.15 -6.71
C VAL A 148 8.47 -6.18 -7.04
N ILE A 149 8.78 -4.89 -7.09
CA ILE A 149 7.86 -3.85 -7.53
C ILE A 149 8.51 -3.07 -8.68
N MET A 150 7.68 -2.53 -9.57
CA MET A 150 8.14 -1.52 -10.52
C MET A 150 8.15 -0.17 -9.80
N TYR A 151 9.27 0.53 -9.85
CA TYR A 151 9.46 1.81 -9.19
C TYR A 151 10.00 2.84 -10.19
N SER A 152 9.29 3.97 -10.31
CA SER A 152 9.62 5.07 -11.23
C SER A 152 9.92 6.38 -10.50
N GLY A 153 10.05 6.34 -9.18
CA GLY A 153 10.40 7.52 -8.37
C GLY A 153 11.90 7.84 -8.41
N SER A 154 12.31 8.81 -7.59
CA SER A 154 13.71 9.23 -7.47
C SER A 154 14.63 8.08 -7.05
N TRP A 155 15.85 8.09 -7.58
CA TRP A 155 16.89 7.12 -7.23
C TRP A 155 17.39 7.36 -5.80
N ASN A 156 16.83 6.60 -4.85
CA ASN A 156 17.15 6.68 -3.43
C ASN A 156 17.76 5.35 -2.97
N PHE A 157 18.90 4.97 -3.55
CA PHE A 157 19.67 3.80 -3.16
C PHE A 157 21.11 4.20 -2.84
N ASP A 158 21.69 3.60 -1.80
CA ASP A 158 23.11 3.77 -1.48
C ASP A 158 24.02 2.93 -2.40
N ALA A 159 25.33 3.01 -2.18
CA ALA A 159 26.32 2.29 -2.99
C ALA A 159 26.21 0.75 -2.88
N SER A 160 25.58 0.24 -1.82
CA SER A 160 25.32 -1.20 -1.64
C SER A 160 24.00 -1.65 -2.28
N GLY A 161 23.21 -0.71 -2.79
CA GLY A 161 21.89 -0.96 -3.35
C GLY A 161 20.77 -1.05 -2.31
N LEU A 162 21.01 -0.65 -1.06
CA LEU A 162 19.96 -0.52 -0.05
C LEU A 162 19.21 0.81 -0.23
N GLY A 163 17.89 0.76 -0.07
CA GLY A 163 17.03 1.93 -0.18
C GLY A 163 17.25 2.90 0.97
N THR A 164 17.24 4.20 0.66
CA THR A 164 17.38 5.29 1.63
C THR A 164 16.13 6.16 1.64
N GLY A 165 15.90 6.86 2.75
CA GLY A 165 14.75 7.76 2.92
C GLY A 165 13.41 7.04 2.67
N PRO A 166 12.61 7.42 1.66
CA PRO A 166 11.31 6.79 1.41
C PRO A 166 11.38 5.33 0.97
N LEU A 167 12.58 4.83 0.61
CA LEU A 167 12.80 3.43 0.23
C LEU A 167 13.48 2.61 1.33
N GLU A 168 13.62 3.13 2.55
CA GLU A 168 14.17 2.35 3.66
C GLU A 168 13.38 1.05 3.85
N GLY A 169 14.11 -0.07 3.97
CA GLY A 169 13.55 -1.42 3.99
C GLY A 169 13.39 -2.10 2.61
N TRP A 170 13.66 -1.39 1.52
CA TRP A 170 13.77 -1.95 0.17
C TRP A 170 15.23 -2.10 -0.26
N ALA A 171 15.48 -2.97 -1.23
CA ALA A 171 16.79 -3.11 -1.87
C ALA A 171 16.60 -3.20 -3.39
N LEU A 172 17.56 -2.67 -4.13
CA LEU A 172 17.61 -2.78 -5.59
C LEU A 172 17.75 -4.25 -5.98
N CYS A 173 16.98 -4.69 -6.97
CA CYS A 173 17.09 -6.04 -7.53
C CYS A 173 18.33 -6.17 -8.43
N ASN A 174 19.52 -6.16 -7.84
CA ASN A 174 20.81 -6.23 -8.52
C ASN A 174 21.61 -7.51 -8.16
N GLY A 175 21.02 -8.45 -7.43
CA GLY A 175 21.69 -9.68 -6.96
C GLY A 175 22.43 -9.54 -5.62
N SER A 176 22.51 -8.32 -5.08
CA SER A 176 23.03 -8.07 -3.72
C SER A 176 21.89 -8.08 -2.70
N ASN A 177 22.23 -8.13 -1.41
CA ASN A 177 21.26 -8.08 -0.30
C ASN A 177 20.17 -9.17 -0.37
N GLY A 178 20.49 -10.33 -0.96
CA GLY A 178 19.55 -11.44 -1.13
C GLY A 178 18.46 -11.21 -2.18
N THR A 179 18.60 -10.18 -3.01
CA THR A 179 17.65 -9.87 -4.10
C THR A 179 17.94 -10.70 -5.36
N LEU A 180 16.94 -10.83 -6.24
CA LEU A 180 17.17 -11.27 -7.61
C LEU A 180 17.95 -10.19 -8.37
N ASN A 181 18.76 -10.58 -9.35
CA ASN A 181 19.36 -9.62 -10.28
C ASN A 181 18.43 -9.42 -11.49
N LEU A 182 17.77 -8.26 -11.54
CA LEU A 182 16.86 -7.85 -12.61
C LEU A 182 17.36 -6.61 -13.37
N ALA A 183 18.58 -6.14 -13.08
CA ALA A 183 19.17 -5.03 -13.83
C ALA A 183 19.30 -5.42 -15.32
N ASP A 184 18.80 -4.55 -16.20
CA ASP A 184 18.80 -4.72 -17.66
C ASP A 184 18.21 -6.05 -18.17
N ARG A 185 17.16 -6.55 -17.49
CA ARG A 185 16.51 -7.82 -17.82
C ARG A 185 15.01 -7.67 -18.03
N PHE A 186 14.47 -8.45 -18.96
CA PHE A 186 13.04 -8.68 -19.05
C PHE A 186 12.63 -9.80 -18.10
N VAL A 187 11.49 -9.62 -17.42
CA VAL A 187 10.96 -10.61 -16.48
C VAL A 187 10.11 -11.63 -17.22
N MET A 188 10.45 -12.91 -17.12
CA MET A 188 9.60 -14.03 -17.51
C MET A 188 9.04 -14.72 -16.26
N VAL A 189 7.79 -15.18 -16.34
CA VAL A 189 7.17 -15.94 -15.25
C VAL A 189 7.84 -17.31 -15.10
N SER A 190 8.19 -17.67 -13.87
CA SER A 190 8.50 -19.05 -13.49
C SER A 190 7.37 -19.59 -12.63
N THR A 191 6.93 -20.82 -12.91
CA THR A 191 5.97 -21.56 -12.08
C THR A 191 6.65 -22.49 -11.08
N THR A 192 7.98 -22.54 -11.07
CA THR A 192 8.77 -23.39 -10.18
C THR A 192 9.85 -22.59 -9.47
N LEU A 193 10.23 -23.03 -8.27
CA LEU A 193 11.33 -22.40 -7.52
C LEU A 193 12.67 -22.56 -8.25
N ALA A 194 12.89 -23.69 -8.93
CA ALA A 194 14.11 -23.96 -9.69
C ALA A 194 14.27 -23.05 -10.92
N GLY A 195 13.18 -22.55 -11.49
CA GLY A 195 13.22 -21.57 -12.58
C GLY A 195 13.42 -20.12 -12.10
N GLN A 196 13.39 -19.85 -10.79
CA GLN A 196 13.57 -18.50 -10.27
C GLN A 196 15.02 -18.04 -10.45
N GLY A 197 15.21 -16.88 -11.09
CA GLY A 197 16.53 -16.30 -11.32
C GLY A 197 17.34 -16.95 -12.45
N VAL A 198 16.78 -17.96 -13.14
CA VAL A 198 17.34 -18.45 -14.41
C VAL A 198 17.28 -17.33 -15.44
N THR A 199 18.33 -17.19 -16.23
CA THR A 199 18.48 -16.13 -17.24
C THR A 199 18.75 -16.74 -18.60
N GLY A 200 18.15 -16.17 -19.63
CA GLY A 200 18.44 -16.50 -21.02
C GLY A 200 18.36 -15.27 -21.91
N GLY A 201 18.17 -15.54 -23.20
CA GLY A 201 18.04 -14.51 -24.22
C GLY A 201 19.36 -13.83 -24.62
N THR A 202 19.38 -13.32 -25.84
CA THR A 202 20.43 -12.42 -26.33
C THR A 202 19.81 -11.16 -26.91
N ASN A 203 20.48 -10.01 -26.74
CA ASN A 203 20.02 -8.72 -27.30
C ASN A 203 19.99 -8.73 -28.83
N PHE A 204 20.90 -9.50 -29.44
CA PHE A 204 20.98 -9.70 -30.87
C PHE A 204 21.22 -11.18 -31.16
N TYR A 205 20.63 -11.67 -32.25
CA TYR A 205 20.79 -13.04 -32.70
C TYR A 205 21.12 -13.07 -34.20
N SER A 206 22.26 -13.66 -34.55
CA SER A 206 22.65 -13.87 -35.96
C SER A 206 22.29 -15.30 -36.36
N LEU A 207 21.55 -15.44 -37.45
CA LEU A 207 21.16 -16.75 -37.98
C LEU A 207 22.37 -17.53 -38.49
N THR A 208 22.48 -18.80 -38.10
CA THR A 208 23.42 -19.73 -38.74
C THR A 208 22.85 -20.23 -40.08
N VAL A 209 23.71 -20.79 -40.93
CA VAL A 209 23.27 -21.39 -42.20
C VAL A 209 22.24 -22.51 -41.98
N GLU A 210 22.34 -23.25 -40.87
CA GLU A 210 21.41 -24.33 -40.51
C GLU A 210 20.00 -23.80 -40.19
N GLN A 211 19.92 -22.60 -39.62
CA GLN A 211 18.66 -21.96 -39.22
C GLN A 211 17.97 -21.25 -40.39
N LEU A 212 18.65 -21.12 -41.53
CA LEU A 212 17.98 -20.71 -42.76
C LEU A 212 17.04 -21.83 -43.21
N PRO A 213 15.86 -21.49 -43.78
CA PRO A 213 15.00 -22.47 -44.41
C PRO A 213 15.76 -23.33 -45.42
N SER A 214 15.47 -24.63 -45.43
CA SER A 214 16.03 -25.52 -46.45
C SER A 214 15.55 -25.07 -47.82
N HIS A 215 16.49 -24.91 -48.75
CA HIS A 215 16.18 -24.56 -50.13
C HIS A 215 17.01 -25.40 -51.09
N ASN A 216 16.43 -25.64 -52.27
CA ASN A 216 17.12 -26.26 -53.39
C ASN A 216 17.41 -25.21 -54.47
N HIS A 217 18.44 -25.47 -55.26
CA HIS A 217 18.69 -24.75 -56.49
C HIS A 217 18.27 -25.65 -57.66
N ALA A 218 17.89 -25.06 -58.78
CA ALA A 218 17.67 -25.78 -60.03
C ALA A 218 18.64 -25.26 -61.07
N VAL A 219 19.40 -26.15 -61.71
CA VAL A 219 20.27 -25.80 -62.83
C VAL A 219 19.67 -26.38 -64.09
N THR A 220 19.41 -25.52 -65.07
CA THR A 220 19.00 -25.91 -66.41
C THR A 220 20.21 -25.75 -67.33
N ASP A 221 20.78 -26.87 -67.78
CA ASP A 221 21.78 -26.85 -68.87
C ASP A 221 21.03 -26.86 -70.21
N PRO A 222 21.02 -25.75 -70.98
CA PRO A 222 20.43 -25.73 -72.31
C PRO A 222 21.32 -26.58 -73.21
N GLY A 223 20.94 -27.84 -73.38
CA GLY A 223 21.78 -28.90 -73.97
C GLY A 223 22.60 -28.47 -75.18
N HIS A 224 23.82 -28.97 -75.24
CA HIS A 224 24.77 -28.74 -76.33
C HIS A 224 25.17 -30.07 -76.99
N ASN A 225 25.58 -30.01 -78.26
CA ASN A 225 26.06 -31.19 -78.99
C ASN A 225 27.58 -31.33 -78.83
N HIS A 226 28.05 -32.55 -78.57
CA HIS A 226 29.46 -32.90 -78.72
C HIS A 226 29.71 -33.45 -80.13
N GLY A 227 30.65 -32.85 -80.86
CA GLY A 227 31.09 -33.33 -82.18
C GLY A 227 32.27 -34.29 -82.04
N TYR A 228 32.10 -35.54 -82.46
CA TYR A 228 33.20 -36.50 -82.56
C TYR A 228 33.58 -36.69 -84.04
N VAL A 229 34.86 -36.48 -84.36
CA VAL A 229 35.41 -36.79 -85.69
C VAL A 229 36.05 -38.18 -85.61
N HIS A 230 35.37 -39.19 -86.17
CA HIS A 230 35.95 -40.51 -86.38
C HIS A 230 36.85 -40.45 -87.61
N THR A 231 38.16 -40.52 -87.42
CA THR A 231 39.10 -40.80 -88.52
C THR A 231 39.23 -42.31 -88.61
N ASP A 232 38.46 -42.93 -89.50
CA ASP A 232 38.69 -44.33 -89.83
C ASP A 232 39.96 -44.43 -90.68
N THR A 233 41.03 -44.99 -90.09
CA THR A 233 42.15 -45.54 -90.84
C THR A 233 41.76 -46.93 -91.31
N ASP A 234 41.09 -47.01 -92.46
CA ASP A 234 40.89 -48.29 -93.14
C ASP A 234 42.26 -48.90 -93.48
N SER A 235 42.57 -50.02 -92.83
CA SER A 235 43.70 -50.87 -93.24
C SER A 235 43.29 -51.64 -94.50
N PRO A 236 44.05 -51.56 -95.61
CA PRO A 236 43.65 -52.22 -96.84
C PRO A 236 43.68 -53.74 -96.65
N SER A 237 42.52 -54.38 -96.80
CA SER A 237 42.42 -55.83 -96.89
C SER A 237 43.09 -56.30 -98.19
N THR A 238 43.98 -57.27 -98.07
CA THR A 238 44.72 -57.87 -99.18
C THR A 238 43.80 -58.79 -99.98
N GLY A 239 43.35 -58.31 -101.13
CA GLY A 239 42.55 -59.10 -102.08
C GLY A 239 42.78 -58.61 -103.50
N TRP A 240 43.41 -59.47 -104.31
CA TRP A 240 43.90 -59.24 -105.65
C TRP A 240 42.88 -58.65 -106.65
N GLY A 241 43.25 -57.57 -107.34
CA GLY A 241 42.77 -57.25 -108.69
C GLY A 241 42.15 -55.87 -108.89
N LEU A 242 42.78 -55.09 -109.78
CA LEU A 242 42.30 -53.85 -110.43
C LEU A 242 42.21 -52.58 -109.56
N ASN A 243 43.25 -51.75 -109.69
CA ASN A 243 43.26 -50.34 -109.32
C ASN A 243 42.22 -49.57 -110.15
N VAL A 244 41.06 -49.32 -109.55
CA VAL A 244 40.17 -48.23 -109.94
C VAL A 244 40.14 -47.25 -108.78
N SER A 245 40.83 -46.12 -108.95
CA SER A 245 40.68 -44.95 -108.07
C SER A 245 39.29 -44.35 -108.28
N ASN A 246 38.28 -44.96 -107.68
CA ASN A 246 36.98 -44.34 -107.50
C ASN A 246 36.93 -43.81 -106.07
N THR A 247 37.13 -42.51 -105.91
CA THR A 247 36.97 -41.81 -104.64
C THR A 247 35.49 -41.83 -104.27
N TYR A 248 35.04 -42.90 -103.61
CA TYR A 248 33.71 -42.96 -103.01
C TYR A 248 33.76 -42.24 -101.68
N ILE A 249 33.43 -40.94 -101.69
CA ILE A 249 33.26 -40.14 -100.48
C ILE A 249 31.99 -40.66 -99.78
N LYS A 250 32.13 -41.48 -98.74
CA LYS A 250 31.01 -41.72 -97.83
C LYS A 250 30.66 -40.39 -97.15
N SER A 251 29.41 -39.97 -97.32
CA SER A 251 28.81 -38.86 -96.59
C SER A 251 29.07 -39.03 -95.08
N PRO A 252 29.40 -37.95 -94.34
CA PRO A 252 29.55 -38.02 -92.89
C PRO A 252 28.24 -38.54 -92.28
N GLY A 253 28.29 -39.74 -91.69
CA GLY A 253 27.18 -40.26 -90.91
C GLY A 253 27.10 -39.50 -89.60
N TYR A 254 26.07 -38.67 -89.44
CA TYR A 254 25.76 -38.00 -88.17
C TYR A 254 25.10 -39.01 -87.23
N GLY A 255 25.90 -39.69 -86.41
CA GLY A 255 25.41 -40.52 -85.32
C GLY A 255 25.13 -39.68 -84.08
N SER A 256 23.90 -39.73 -83.55
CA SER A 256 23.54 -39.11 -82.28
C SER A 256 23.94 -40.02 -81.12
N ILE A 257 24.89 -39.59 -80.30
CA ILE A 257 25.15 -40.24 -79.00
C ILE A 257 24.49 -39.35 -77.95
N SER A 258 23.50 -39.90 -77.24
CA SER A 258 22.82 -39.21 -76.15
C SER A 258 23.82 -38.84 -75.05
N SER A 259 23.72 -37.59 -74.59
CA SER A 259 24.58 -36.87 -73.65
C SER A 259 24.99 -37.66 -72.39
N ALA A 260 26.26 -37.49 -72.00
CA ALA A 260 26.76 -37.87 -70.69
C ALA A 260 26.07 -37.04 -69.60
N ALA A 261 25.70 -37.68 -68.49
CA ALA A 261 25.18 -36.99 -67.32
C ALA A 261 26.27 -36.08 -66.73
N SER A 262 26.05 -34.76 -66.73
CA SER A 262 26.82 -33.84 -65.90
C SER A 262 26.38 -34.04 -64.45
N ASN A 263 27.20 -34.69 -63.63
CA ASN A 263 26.94 -34.87 -62.20
C ASN A 263 27.08 -33.51 -61.49
N ILE A 264 26.04 -32.68 -61.53
CA ILE A 264 25.95 -31.46 -60.72
C ILE A 264 25.40 -31.84 -59.35
N THR A 265 26.28 -31.92 -58.35
CA THR A 265 25.87 -32.04 -56.96
C THR A 265 25.43 -30.68 -56.46
N LEU A 266 24.13 -30.48 -56.26
CA LEU A 266 23.59 -29.29 -55.61
C LEU A 266 23.56 -29.53 -54.10
N GLY A 267 24.46 -28.86 -53.37
CA GLY A 267 24.43 -28.88 -51.91
C GLY A 267 23.15 -28.21 -51.41
N LEU A 268 22.38 -28.91 -50.58
CA LEU A 268 21.29 -28.32 -49.83
C LEU A 268 21.89 -27.45 -48.72
N THR A 269 21.57 -26.16 -48.69
CA THR A 269 21.90 -25.27 -47.57
C THR A 269 20.62 -24.89 -46.82
N GLY A 270 20.72 -24.76 -45.50
CA GLY A 270 19.55 -24.64 -44.62
C GLY A 270 18.95 -25.99 -44.22
N SER A 271 18.76 -26.20 -42.91
CA SER A 271 18.01 -27.34 -42.36
C SER A 271 16.67 -26.91 -41.77
N GLY A 272 16.44 -25.60 -41.61
CA GLY A 272 15.25 -25.07 -40.92
C GLY A 272 15.28 -25.31 -39.41
N ALA A 273 16.48 -25.41 -38.80
CA ALA A 273 16.60 -25.60 -37.36
C ALA A 273 15.92 -24.46 -36.59
N ALA A 274 15.18 -24.82 -35.53
CA ALA A 274 14.46 -23.83 -34.71
C ALA A 274 15.45 -22.93 -33.95
N ILE A 275 15.02 -21.69 -33.70
CA ILE A 275 15.72 -20.73 -32.86
C ILE A 275 14.96 -20.64 -31.54
N ASP A 276 15.64 -20.92 -30.43
CA ASP A 276 15.13 -20.63 -29.09
C ASP A 276 15.91 -19.44 -28.51
N ASN A 277 15.27 -18.28 -28.47
CA ASN A 277 15.82 -17.05 -27.88
C ASN A 277 14.91 -16.53 -26.75
N ARG A 278 14.32 -17.44 -25.98
CA ARG A 278 13.52 -17.05 -24.82
C ARG A 278 14.43 -16.39 -23.74
N PRO A 279 14.00 -15.27 -23.13
CA PRO A 279 14.73 -14.58 -22.05
C PRO A 279 14.75 -15.34 -20.72
#